data_AF-A0A293NKU2-F1
#
_entry.id   AF-A0A293NKU2-F1
#
_cell.length_a   1.000
_cell.length_b   1.000
_cell.length_c   1.000
_cell.angle_alpha   90.00
_cell.angle_beta   90.00
_cell.angle_gamma   90.00
#
_symmetry.space_group_name_H-M   'P 1'
#
loop_
_entity.id
_entity.type
_entity.pdbx_description
1 polymer ?
#
loop_
_entity_poly.entity_id
_entity_poly.type
_entity_poly.pdbx_seq_one_letter_code
_entity_poly.pdbx_strand_id
1 'polypeptide(L)' 'MEQTSPKIDFEQQLANLESLVTSLEGGDLTLEESLNSFEEGVKIARECQRALQSAEQRVELLMKQGDEIVSQPFVPEHN' A
#
# COMPACT_ATOMS: atom_id res chain seq x y z
N MET A 1 -9.31 -21.85 12.72
CA MET A 1 -8.50 -21.47 11.55
C MET A 1 -9.19 -20.27 10.94
N GLU A 2 -8.67 -19.07 11.20
CA GLU A 2 -9.26 -17.83 10.70
C GLU A 2 -9.20 -17.82 9.18
N GLN A 3 -10.39 -17.73 8.58
CA GLN A 3 -10.60 -17.66 7.15
C GLN A 3 -10.12 -16.28 6.67
N THR A 4 -8.87 -16.17 6.25
CA THR A 4 -8.35 -14.99 5.56
C THR A 4 -9.00 -14.94 4.18
N SER A 5 -9.99 -14.06 4.06
CA SER A 5 -10.70 -13.79 2.81
C SER A 5 -9.70 -13.39 1.71
N PRO A 6 -9.98 -13.65 0.42
CA PRO A 6 -9.15 -13.19 -0.70
C PRO A 6 -9.35 -11.68 -0.91
N LYS A 7 -8.99 -10.88 0.10
CA LYS A 7 -8.55 -9.51 -0.12
C LYS A 7 -7.14 -9.64 -0.64
N ILE A 8 -6.82 -8.88 -1.68
CA ILE A 8 -5.43 -8.64 -2.12
C ILE A 8 -4.53 -8.67 -0.89
N ASP A 9 -3.62 -9.63 -0.86
CA ASP A 9 -2.70 -9.79 0.27
C ASP A 9 -1.72 -8.62 0.19
N PHE A 10 -2.07 -7.53 0.87
CA PHE A 10 -1.33 -6.28 0.86
C PHE A 10 0.11 -6.51 1.28
N GLU A 11 0.33 -7.37 2.28
CA GLU A 11 1.66 -7.71 2.77
C GLU A 11 2.48 -8.44 1.70
N GLN A 12 1.87 -9.38 0.97
CA GLN A 12 2.55 -10.05 -0.16
C GLN A 12 2.89 -9.08 -1.29
N GLN A 13 1.97 -8.18 -1.64
CA GLN A 13 2.20 -7.18 -2.69
C GLN A 13 3.30 -6.20 -2.29
N LEU A 14 3.31 -5.77 -1.03
CA LEU A 14 4.36 -4.92 -0.49
C LEU A 14 5.72 -5.61 -0.52
N ALA A 15 5.79 -6.87 -0.08
CA ALA A 15 7.02 -7.67 -0.13
C ALA A 15 7.54 -7.87 -1.57
N ASN A 16 6.64 -8.08 -2.54
CA ASN A 16 7.01 -8.18 -3.95
C ASN A 16 7.59 -6.86 -4.47
N LEU A 17 7.02 -5.72 -4.08
CA LEU A 17 7.52 -4.40 -4.46
C LEU A 17 8.92 -4.15 -3.87
N GLU A 18 9.14 -4.49 -2.61
CA GLU A 18 10.45 -4.38 -1.94
C GLU A 18 11.51 -5.25 -2.63
N SER A 19 11.15 -6.48 -3.01
CA SER A 19 12.04 -7.36 -3.77
C SER A 19 12.40 -6.76 -5.13
N LEU A 20 11.42 -6.19 -5.85
CA LEU A 20 11.65 -5.54 -7.13
C LEU A 20 12.59 -4.34 -7.02
N VAL A 21 12.38 -3.49 -6.00
CA VAL A 21 13.27 -2.34 -5.72
C VAL A 21 14.69 -2.82 -5.43
N THR A 22 14.83 -3.85 -4.59
CA THR A 22 16.14 -4.44 -4.26
C THR A 22 16.86 -4.95 -5.52
N SER A 23 16.14 -5.60 -6.43
CA SER A 23 16.71 -6.06 -7.71
C SER A 23 17.13 -4.91 -8.63
N LEU A 24 16.34 -3.82 -8.68
CA LEU A 24 16.67 -2.63 -9.45
C LEU A 24 17.90 -1.89 -8.89
N GLU A 25 18.03 -1.83 -7.57
CA GLU A 25 19.20 -1.23 -6.89
C GLU A 25 20.47 -2.05 -7.05
N GLY A 26 20.34 -3.38 -7.23
CA GLY A 26 21.46 -4.29 -7.44
C GLY A 26 22.24 -4.04 -8.73
N GLY A 27 21.61 -3.46 -9.76
CA GLY A 27 22.28 -3.05 -11.00
C GLY A 27 22.71 -4.20 -11.93
N ASP A 28 22.37 -5.45 -11.61
CA ASP A 28 22.68 -6.64 -12.42
C ASP A 28 21.69 -6.85 -13.58
N LEU A 29 20.60 -6.08 -13.62
CA LEU A 29 19.55 -6.20 -14.63
C LEU A 29 19.95 -5.53 -15.95
N THR A 30 19.59 -6.17 -17.05
CA THR A 30 19.65 -5.52 -18.36
C THR A 30 18.64 -4.37 -18.45
N LEU A 31 18.74 -3.53 -19.49
CA LEU A 31 17.81 -2.43 -19.71
C LEU A 31 16.36 -2.93 -19.87
N GLU A 32 16.16 -4.02 -20.60
CA GLU A 32 14.83 -4.61 -20.83
C GLU A 32 14.23 -5.17 -19.54
N GLU A 33 15.04 -5.89 -18.75
CA GLU A 33 14.61 -6.39 -17.44
C GLU A 33 14.30 -5.24 -16.48
N SER A 34 15.12 -4.19 -16.48
CA SER A 34 14.90 -3.00 -15.65
C SER A 34 13.58 -2.30 -15.99
N LEU A 35 13.24 -2.20 -17.28
CA LEU A 35 11.96 -1.64 -17.73
C LEU A 35 10.78 -2.51 -17.31
N ASN A 36 10.88 -3.83 -17.48
CA ASN A 36 9.83 -4.77 -17.05
C ASN A 36 9.61 -4.71 -15.54
N SER A 37 10.70 -4.74 -14.75
CA SER A 37 10.65 -4.60 -13.29
C SER A 37 10.04 -3.28 -12.85
N PHE A 38 10.34 -2.18 -13.55
CA PHE A 38 9.74 -0.89 -13.25
C PHE A 38 8.23 -0.87 -13.54
N GLU A 39 7.77 -1.40 -14.69
CA GLU A 39 6.35 -1.50 -15.01
C GLU A 39 5.58 -2.34 -13.98
N GLU A 40 6.15 -3.46 -13.57
CA GLU A 40 5.58 -4.33 -12.54
C GLU A 40 5.51 -3.62 -11.18
N GLY A 41 6.60 -2.96 -10.76
CA GLY A 41 6.63 -2.18 -9.53
C GLY A 41 5.57 -1.07 -9.50
N VAL A 42 5.38 -0.36 -10.61
CA VAL A 42 4.33 0.67 -10.73
C VAL A 42 2.94 0.05 -10.60
N LYS A 43 2.71 -1.13 -11.17
CA LYS A 43 1.42 -1.83 -11.07
C LYS A 43 1.14 -2.22 -9.62
N ILE A 44 2.10 -2.85 -8.94
CA ILE A 44 1.98 -3.29 -7.55
C ILE A 44 1.73 -2.08 -6.63
N ALA A 45 2.52 -1.00 -6.79
CA ALA A 45 2.35 0.22 -6.00
C ALA A 45 0.93 0.81 -6.12
N ARG A 46 0.37 0.84 -7.33
CA ARG A 46 -1.01 1.29 -7.56
C ARG A 46 -2.05 0.40 -6.88
N GLU A 47 -1.82 -0.91 -6.83
CA GLU A 47 -2.71 -1.85 -6.16
C GLU A 47 -2.65 -1.69 -4.63
N CYS A 48 -1.45 -1.52 -4.06
CA CYS A 48 -1.26 -1.18 -2.65
C CYS A 48 -1.98 0.12 -2.28
N GLN A 49 -1.83 1.18 -3.09
CA GLN A 49 -2.50 2.46 -2.85
C GLN A 49 -4.03 2.30 -2.86
N ARG A 50 -4.59 1.53 -3.82
CA ARG A 50 -6.04 1.27 -3.86
C ARG A 50 -6.53 0.50 -2.63
N ALA A 51 -5.76 -0.48 -2.17
CA ALA A 51 -6.09 -1.22 -0.96
C ALA A 51 -6.12 -0.31 0.28
N LEU A 52 -5.14 0.58 0.41
CA LEU A 52 -5.08 1.57 1.49
C LEU A 52 -6.26 2.55 1.44
N GLN A 53 -6.59 3.09 0.26
CA GLN A 53 -7.75 3.97 0.09
C GLN A 53 -9.07 3.28 0.47
N SER A 54 -9.24 2.01 0.09
CA SER A 54 -10.43 1.24 0.47
C SER A 54 -10.50 0.99 1.98
N ALA A 55 -9.35 0.73 2.62
CA ALA A 55 -9.28 0.59 4.08
C ALA A 55 -9.63 1.91 4.79
N GLU A 56 -9.07 3.03 4.34
CA GLU A 56 -9.34 4.38 4.87
C GLU A 56 -10.83 4.72 4.79
N GLN A 57 -11.45 4.54 3.62
CA GLN A 57 -12.89 4.76 3.44
C GLN A 57 -13.74 3.92 4.38
N ARG A 58 -13.34 2.65 4.60
CA ARG A 58 -14.05 1.78 5.53
C ARG A 58 -13.94 2.26 6.97
N VAL A 59 -12.76 2.73 7.37
CA VAL A 59 -12.54 3.32 8.70
C VAL A 59 -13.40 4.57 8.87
N GLU A 60 -13.40 5.47 7.89
CA GLU A 60 -14.21 6.69 7.91
C GLU A 60 -15.71 6.39 8.06
N LEU A 61 -16.24 5.41 7.32
CA LEU A 61 -17.63 4.98 7.43
C LEU A 61 -17.97 4.39 8.80
N LEU A 62 -17.07 3.58 9.37
CA LEU A 62 -17.27 3.00 10.71
C LEU A 62 -17.25 4.07 11.80
N MET A 63 -16.35 5.05 11.69
CA MET A 63 -16.32 6.18 12.61
C MET A 63 -17.60 7.02 12.50
N LYS A 64 -18.19 7.15 11.30
CA LYS A 64 -19.41 7.99 11.08
C LYS A 64 -20.68 7.36 11.65
N GLN A 65 -20.65 6.05 11.94
CA GLN A 65 -21.79 5.30 12.47
C GLN A 65 -21.79 5.20 14.01
N GLY A 66 -20.68 5.55 14.68
CA GLY A 66 -20.65 5.80 16.12
C GLY A 66 -20.82 7.30 16.38
N ASP A 67 -21.68 7.68 17.32
CA ASP A 67 -22.01 9.07 17.66
C ASP A 67 -20.78 10.02 17.67
N GLU A 68 -20.92 11.15 16.97
CA GLU A 68 -20.00 12.31 16.87
C GLU A 68 -18.51 12.01 16.57
N ILE A 69 -18.13 11.97 15.28
CA ILE A 69 -16.72 12.21 14.90
C ILE A 69 -16.44 13.71 14.99
N VAL A 70 -15.68 14.11 16.00
CA VAL A 70 -14.97 15.40 15.97
C VAL A 70 -13.56 15.13 15.43
N SER A 71 -13.36 15.32 14.11
CA SER A 71 -12.01 15.30 13.54
C SER A 71 -11.31 16.61 13.90
N GLN A 72 -10.31 16.55 14.76
CA GLN A 72 -9.41 17.69 15.01
C GLN A 72 -8.20 17.57 14.08
N PRO A 73 -7.73 18.67 13.45
CA PRO A 73 -6.47 18.68 12.74
C PRO A 73 -5.35 18.27 13.68
N PHE A 74 -4.54 17.27 13.30
CA PHE A 74 -3.30 16.98 14.02
C PHE A 74 -2.31 18.12 13.78
N VAL A 75 -2.20 19.02 14.75
CA VAL A 75 -1.11 20.01 14.82
C VAL A 75 0.02 19.39 15.64
N PRO A 76 1.14 18.97 15.02
CA PRO A 76 2.30 18.56 15.78
C PRO A 76 2.84 19.79 16.53
N GLU A 77 2.84 19.75 17.86
CA GLU A 77 3.52 20.77 18.66
C GLU A 77 5.00 20.79 18.27
N HIS A 78 5.45 21.93 17.75
CA HIS A 78 6.87 22.25 17.64
C HIS A 78 7.38 22.50 19.05
N ASN A 79 8.28 21.65 19.55
CA ASN A 79 9.12 21.95 20.70
C ASN A 79 10.59 21.75 20.33
#